data_AF-A0A7S7FZS5-F1
#
_entry.id   AF-A0A7S7FZS5-F1
#
_cell.length_a   1.000
_cell.length_b   1.000
_cell.length_c   1.000
_cell.angle_alpha   90.00
_cell.angle_beta   90.00
_cell.angle_gamma   90.00
#
_symmetry.space_group_name_H-M   'P 1'
#
loop_
_entity.id
_entity.type
_entity.pdbx_description
1 polymer ?
#
loop_
_entity_poly.entity_id
_entity_poly.type
_entity_poly.pdbx_seq_one_letter_code
_entity_poly.pdbx_strand_id
1 'polypeptide(L)'
;MTLTIPQAFSLIKEISLQYPKAMIGAGTVLTLHEAKTALESGAQYLVSPVYNEEILNWSIENDILYVPGVMTVNEMYLAIQKVLLY
;
A
#
# COMPACT_ATOMS: atom_id res chain seq x y z
N MET A 1 -3.63 4.73 7.69
CA MET A 1 -5.00 4.29 8.00
C MET A 1 -5.11 2.80 7.73
N THR A 2 -5.62 2.00 8.66
CA THR A 2 -5.81 0.55 8.40
C THR A 2 -7.16 0.33 7.71
N LEU A 3 -7.20 -0.50 6.66
CA LEU A 3 -8.43 -0.79 5.92
C LEU A 3 -9.40 -1.71 6.68
N THR A 4 -8.97 -2.23 7.82
CA THR A 4 -9.84 -2.95 8.78
C THR A 4 -10.81 -2.02 9.51
N ILE A 5 -10.60 -0.71 9.47
CA ILE A 5 -11.51 0.29 10.06
C ILE A 5 -12.66 0.55 9.06
N PRO A 6 -13.93 0.56 9.52
CA PRO A 6 -15.05 0.95 8.67
C PRO A 6 -14.83 2.32 8.04
N GLN A 7 -15.15 2.47 6.75
CA GLN A 7 -15.04 3.73 6.01
C GLN A 7 -13.60 4.29 5.93
N ALA A 8 -12.58 3.42 6.02
CA ALA A 8 -11.18 3.84 5.96
C ALA A 8 -10.84 4.73 4.75
N PHE A 9 -11.39 4.45 3.57
CA PHE A 9 -11.18 5.26 2.36
C PHE A 9 -11.68 6.69 2.51
N SER A 10 -12.90 6.88 3.04
CA SER A 10 -13.46 8.21 3.32
C SER A 10 -12.58 8.97 4.32
N LEU A 11 -12.07 8.28 5.33
CA LEU A 11 -11.22 8.89 6.35
C LEU A 11 -9.83 9.25 5.81
N ILE A 12 -9.25 8.43 4.93
CA ILE A 12 -8.02 8.79 4.19
C ILE A 12 -8.24 10.08 3.39
N LYS A 13 -9.37 10.21 2.71
CA LYS A 13 -9.72 11.40 1.93
C LYS A 13 -9.87 12.65 2.80
N GLU A 14 -10.57 12.54 3.92
CA GLU A 14 -10.74 13.66 4.83
C GLU A 14 -9.40 14.12 5.41
N ILE A 15 -8.59 13.19 5.92
CA ILE A 15 -7.32 13.51 6.58
C ILE A 15 -6.31 14.05 5.57
N SER A 16 -6.23 13.50 4.35
CA SER A 16 -5.31 14.01 3.32
C SER A 16 -5.62 15.46 2.92
N LEU A 17 -6.90 15.84 2.89
CA LEU A 17 -7.32 17.21 2.64
C LEU A 17 -7.07 18.14 3.83
N GLN A 18 -7.30 17.67 5.06
CA GLN A 18 -7.08 18.46 6.28
C GLN A 18 -5.59 18.71 6.57
N TYR A 19 -4.73 17.74 6.24
CA TYR A 19 -3.30 17.78 6.54
C TYR A 19 -2.45 17.58 5.27
N PRO A 20 -2.42 18.55 4.34
CA PRO A 20 -1.76 18.37 3.03
C PRO A 20 -0.24 18.19 3.09
N LYS A 21 0.39 18.45 4.24
CA LYS A 21 1.82 18.21 4.47
C LYS A 21 2.12 16.86 5.13
N ALA A 22 1.10 16.19 5.67
CA ALA A 22 1.27 14.89 6.31
C ALA A 22 1.29 13.79 5.26
N MET A 23 2.16 12.80 5.44
CA MET A 23 2.18 11.63 4.57
C MET A 23 1.16 10.61 5.05
N ILE A 24 0.11 10.37 4.27
CA ILE A 24 -0.98 9.45 4.64
C ILE A 24 -0.76 8.10 3.95
N GLY A 25 -0.61 7.03 4.73
CA GLY A 25 -0.52 5.67 4.20
C GLY A 25 -1.81 4.88 4.37
N ALA A 26 -2.03 3.86 3.53
CA ALA A 26 -3.04 2.83 3.75
C ALA A 26 -2.37 1.51 4.16
N GLY A 27 -2.86 0.90 5.24
CA GLY A 27 -2.36 -0.34 5.81
C GLY A 27 -3.43 -1.43 5.82
N THR A 28 -3.01 -2.69 5.90
CA THR A 28 -3.91 -3.85 5.74
C THR A 28 -4.55 -3.92 4.36
N VAL A 29 -3.79 -3.53 3.33
CA VAL A 29 -4.20 -3.67 1.93
C VAL A 29 -4.03 -5.14 1.53
N LEU A 30 -5.08 -5.80 1.06
CA LEU A 30 -5.05 -7.23 0.74
C LEU A 30 -5.26 -7.49 -0.75
N THR A 31 -5.91 -6.56 -1.47
CA THR A 31 -6.21 -6.68 -2.90
C THR A 31 -5.70 -5.48 -3.70
N LEU A 32 -5.47 -5.69 -5.00
CA LEU A 32 -5.12 -4.60 -5.92
C LEU A 32 -6.23 -3.55 -6.04
N HIS A 33 -7.50 -3.96 -5.89
CA HIS A 33 -8.62 -3.02 -5.87
C HIS A 33 -8.52 -2.06 -4.67
N GLU A 34 -8.30 -2.58 -3.46
CA GLU A 34 -8.10 -1.77 -2.26
C GLU A 34 -6.89 -0.83 -2.37
N ALA A 35 -5.79 -1.30 -2.97
CA ALA A 35 -4.59 -0.49 -3.22
C ALA A 35 -4.93 0.75 -4.07
N LYS A 36 -5.62 0.54 -5.20
CA LYS A 36 -6.05 1.61 -6.11
C LYS A 36 -7.00 2.57 -5.43
N THR A 37 -8.05 2.06 -4.78
CA THR A 37 -9.03 2.89 -4.08
C THR A 37 -8.41 3.69 -2.94
N ALA A 38 -7.42 3.15 -2.24
CA ALA A 38 -6.69 3.88 -1.21
C ALA A 38 -5.93 5.09 -1.78
N LEU A 39 -5.22 4.91 -2.90
CA LEU A 39 -4.47 5.99 -3.56
C LEU A 39 -5.41 7.04 -4.17
N GLU A 40 -6.50 6.61 -4.81
CA GLU A 40 -7.58 7.50 -5.28
C GLU A 40 -8.21 8.31 -4.14
N SER A 41 -8.22 7.74 -2.92
CA SER A 41 -8.69 8.41 -1.71
C SER A 41 -7.66 9.36 -1.11
N GLY A 42 -6.43 9.44 -1.64
CA GLY A 42 -5.38 10.33 -1.16
C GLY A 42 -4.34 9.67 -0.24
N ALA A 43 -4.28 8.33 -0.18
CA ALA A 43 -3.10 7.68 0.36
C ALA A 43 -1.89 7.95 -0.56
N GLN A 44 -0.68 7.86 0.00
CA GLN A 44 0.58 8.12 -0.68
C GLN A 44 1.54 6.93 -0.62
N TYR A 45 1.28 5.96 0.26
CA TYR A 45 2.00 4.70 0.33
C TYR A 45 1.08 3.59 0.86
N LEU A 46 1.48 2.35 0.62
CA LEU A 46 0.70 1.16 0.91
C LEU A 46 1.47 0.20 1.82
N VAL A 47 0.76 -0.48 2.71
CA VAL A 47 1.30 -1.52 3.60
C VAL A 47 0.35 -2.72 3.63
N SER A 48 0.89 -3.91 3.45
CA SER A 48 0.15 -5.18 3.58
C SER A 48 0.71 -6.01 4.74
N PRO A 49 -0.12 -6.83 5.42
CA PRO A 49 0.35 -7.81 6.40
C PRO A 49 0.90 -9.07 5.73
N VAL A 50 0.70 -9.22 4.42
CA VAL A 50 1.07 -10.40 3.62
C VAL A 50 1.79 -9.98 2.35
N TYR A 51 2.48 -10.93 1.74
CA TYR A 51 3.09 -10.76 0.43
C TYR A 51 2.00 -10.90 -0.62
N ASN A 52 1.87 -9.88 -1.48
CA ASN A 52 0.99 -9.92 -2.63
C ASN A 52 1.76 -9.45 -3.86
N GLU A 53 2.06 -10.38 -4.77
CA GLU A 53 2.84 -10.12 -5.98
C GLU A 53 2.13 -9.16 -6.94
N GLU A 54 0.80 -9.22 -7.03
CA GLU A 54 0.02 -8.35 -7.91
C GLU A 54 0.14 -6.88 -7.47
N ILE A 55 -0.01 -6.62 -6.16
CA ILE A 55 0.16 -5.28 -5.59
C ILE A 55 1.61 -4.81 -5.75
N LEU A 56 2.59 -5.69 -5.54
CA LEU A 56 4.00 -5.35 -5.67
C LEU A 56 4.37 -4.92 -7.09
N ASN A 57 4.05 -5.74 -8.09
CA ASN A 57 4.35 -5.43 -9.49
C ASN A 57 3.67 -4.12 -9.91
N TRP A 58 2.39 -3.97 -9.58
CA TRP A 58 1.64 -2.76 -9.92
C TRP A 58 2.23 -1.51 -9.23
N SER A 59 2.64 -1.61 -7.97
CA SER A 59 3.22 -0.48 -7.24
C SER A 59 4.55 -0.04 -7.85
N ILE A 60 5.40 -0.99 -8.26
CA ILE A 60 6.66 -0.70 -8.97
C ILE A 60 6.39 0.00 -10.31
N GLU A 61 5.47 -0.53 -11.12
CA GLU A 61 5.11 0.05 -12.42
C GLU A 61 4.57 1.49 -12.33
N ASN A 62 4.02 1.87 -11.19
CA ASN A 62 3.37 3.16 -10.97
C ASN A 62 4.13 4.08 -10.00
N ASP A 63 5.38 3.73 -9.63
CA ASP A 63 6.23 4.50 -8.70
C ASP A 63 5.55 4.77 -7.34
N ILE A 64 4.89 3.75 -6.79
CA ILE A 64 4.20 3.80 -5.50
C ILE A 64 5.02 3.08 -4.45
N LEU A 65 5.27 3.74 -3.32
CA LEU A 65 5.86 3.10 -2.16
C LEU A 65 4.91 2.03 -1.59
N TYR A 66 5.30 0.77 -1.71
CA TYR A 66 4.58 -0.37 -1.15
C TYR A 66 5.48 -1.19 -0.24
N VAL A 67 5.01 -1.46 0.98
CA VAL A 67 5.70 -2.26 1.99
C VAL A 67 4.90 -3.54 2.25
N PRO A 68 5.24 -4.67 1.59
CA PRO A 68 4.59 -5.94 1.84
C PRO A 68 5.07 -6.55 3.18
N GLY A 69 4.15 -7.21 3.87
CA GLY A 69 4.49 -8.13 4.94
C GLY A 69 5.03 -9.43 4.35
N VAL A 70 6.00 -10.05 5.01
CA VAL A 70 6.56 -11.34 4.56
C VAL A 70 6.68 -12.25 5.78
N MET A 71 6.40 -13.54 5.61
CA MET A 71 6.51 -14.53 6.70
C MET A 71 7.61 -15.56 6.43
N THR A 72 7.94 -15.82 5.17
CA THR A 72 8.97 -16.77 4.77
C THR A 72 10.18 -16.08 4.16
N VAL A 73 11.34 -16.76 4.21
CA VAL A 73 12.57 -16.29 3.55
C VAL A 73 12.36 -16.12 2.04
N ASN A 74 11.57 -16.99 1.41
CA ASN A 74 11.28 -16.90 -0.01
C ASN A 74 10.48 -15.64 -0.36
N GLU A 75 9.45 -15.31 0.41
CA GLU A 75 8.68 -14.07 0.22
C GLU A 75 9.56 -12.82 0.43
N MET A 76 10.41 -12.83 1.45
CA MET A 76 11.38 -11.74 1.68
C MET A 76 12.33 -11.58 0.48
N TYR A 77 12.88 -12.68 -0.02
CA TYR A 77 13.77 -12.66 -1.17
C TYR A 77 13.07 -12.13 -2.43
N LEU A 78 11.85 -12.60 -2.72
CA LEU A 78 11.06 -12.13 -3.87
C LEU A 78 10.72 -10.63 -3.77
N ALA A 79 10.34 -10.16 -2.59
CA ALA A 79 10.02 -8.75 -2.35
C ALA A 79 11.24 -7.84 -2.61
N ILE A 80 12.42 -8.21 -2.10
CA ILE A 80 13.66 -7.44 -2.30
C ILE A 80 14.16 -7.54 -3.74
N GLN A 81 14.15 -8.74 -4.34
CA GLN A 81 14.65 -8.97 -5.69
C GLN A 81 13.92 -8.10 -6.72
N LYS A 82 12.59 -7.99 -6.61
CA LYS A 82 11.80 -7.15 -7.52
C LYS A 82 12.06 -5.66 -7.32
N VAL A 83 12.30 -5.22 -6.08
CA VAL A 83 12.60 -3.80 -5.82
C VAL A 83 14.01 -3.41 -6.27
N LEU A 84 15.00 -4.30 -6.17
CA LEU A 84 16.39 -4.00 -6.57
C LEU A 84 16.62 -3.99 -8.08
N LEU A 85 15.69 -4.54 -8.87
CA LEU A 85 15.80 -4.64 -10.32
C LEU A 85 15.09 -3.52 -11.09
N TYR A 86 14.46 -2.57 -10.38
CA TYR A 86 13.74 -1.42 -10.91
C TYR A 86 14.18 -0.15 -10.18
#